data_AF-A0A936F2I1-F1
#
_entry.id   AF-A0A936F2I1-F1
#
_cell.length_a   1.000
_cell.length_b   1.000
_cell.length_c   1.000
_cell.angle_alpha   90.00
_cell.angle_beta   90.00
_cell.angle_gamma   90.00
#
_symmetry.space_group_name_H-M   'P 1'
#
loop_
_entity.id
_entity.type
_entity.pdbx_description
1 polymer ?
#
loop_
_entity_poly.entity_id
_entity_poly.type
_entity_poly.pdbx_seq_one_letter_code
_entity_poly.pdbx_strand_id
1 'polypeptide(L)'
;MITTLAIGVSAVAIVGCFRDKPEVDLTRVSVGMSRDEVIRLLGKPTRVAVHSGVEYLEYESFENSGWDWKGKRNFQWMFVRIINGKAESFGRKGDFDTTKNPTMDINVKQQIDTRVTPAPPTPQPTPQFDLKSELEKLQKMKEGGLISEAEYQQLRQRALDKAKVQ
;
A
#
# COMPACT_ATOMS: atom_id res chain seq x y z
N MET A 1 3.44 16.80 77.07
CA MET A 1 2.25 17.28 76.33
C MET A 1 2.64 17.50 74.88
N ILE A 2 2.01 16.72 74.00
CA ILE A 2 1.71 16.91 72.57
C ILE A 2 2.87 17.27 71.62
N THR A 3 3.34 16.21 70.96
CA THR A 3 3.98 16.15 69.64
C THR A 3 3.13 16.83 68.56
N THR A 4 3.72 17.63 67.67
CA THR A 4 3.05 18.01 66.42
C THR A 4 4.01 17.86 65.25
N LEU A 5 3.88 16.70 64.60
CA LEU A 5 4.49 16.33 63.33
C LEU A 5 3.73 17.09 62.23
N ALA A 6 4.34 18.11 61.62
CA ALA A 6 3.77 18.78 60.45
C ALA A 6 3.99 17.89 59.22
N ILE A 7 3.01 17.03 58.92
CA ILE A 7 2.97 16.26 57.67
C ILE A 7 2.48 17.23 56.58
N GLY A 8 3.43 17.77 55.80
CA GLY A 8 3.12 18.51 54.58
C GLY A 8 2.54 17.55 53.55
N VAL A 9 1.23 17.60 53.32
CA VAL A 9 0.56 16.86 52.24
C VAL A 9 0.87 17.58 50.92
N SER A 10 1.90 17.12 50.21
CA SER A 10 2.13 17.52 48.82
C SER A 10 1.07 16.88 47.92
N ALA A 11 0.00 17.62 47.64
CA ALA A 11 -0.95 17.29 46.59
C ALA A 11 -0.31 17.54 45.21
N VAL A 12 0.45 16.56 44.71
CA VAL A 12 0.88 16.55 43.31
C VAL A 12 -0.33 16.14 42.47
N ALA A 13 -1.00 17.13 41.88
CA ALA A 13 -2.05 16.91 40.91
C ALA A 13 -1.44 16.26 39.65
N ILE A 14 -1.62 14.95 39.51
CA ILE A 14 -1.34 14.23 38.26
C ILE A 14 -2.41 14.67 37.27
N VAL A 15 -2.13 15.73 36.51
CA VAL A 15 -2.92 16.09 35.32
C VAL A 15 -2.64 15.01 34.28
N GLY A 16 -3.41 13.92 34.36
CA GLY A 16 -3.37 12.84 33.40
C GLY A 16 -3.54 13.42 32.00
N CYS A 17 -2.53 13.22 31.15
CA CYS A 17 -2.57 13.60 29.76
C CYS A 17 -3.61 12.74 29.03
N PHE A 18 -4.88 13.15 29.05
CA PHE A 18 -5.87 12.75 28.05
C PHE A 18 -5.44 13.40 26.72
N ARG A 19 -4.39 12.85 26.12
CA ARG A 19 -4.02 13.19 24.74
C ARG A 19 -4.87 12.31 23.86
N ASP A 20 -5.92 12.89 23.28
CA ASP A 20 -6.62 12.27 22.18
C ASP A 20 -5.59 11.85 21.13
N LYS A 21 -5.73 10.62 20.61
CA LYS A 21 -4.83 10.15 19.54
C LYS A 21 -4.96 11.14 18.36
N PRO A 22 -3.85 11.69 17.85
CA PRO A 22 -3.90 12.59 16.71
C PRO A 22 -4.48 11.83 15.51
N GLU A 23 -5.22 12.56 14.66
CA GLU A 23 -5.73 12.02 13.41
C GLU A 23 -4.56 11.57 12.52
N VAL A 24 -4.72 10.41 11.89
CA VAL A 24 -3.68 9.79 11.07
C VAL A 24 -3.78 10.37 9.67
N ASP A 25 -2.84 11.26 9.34
CA ASP A 25 -2.75 11.91 8.03
C ASP A 25 -1.65 11.28 7.17
N LEU A 26 -2.04 10.42 6.24
CA LEU A 26 -1.13 9.76 5.31
C LEU A 26 -0.59 10.68 4.20
N THR A 27 -1.13 11.88 4.00
CA THR A 27 -0.61 12.81 2.97
C THR A 27 0.82 13.25 3.24
N ARG A 28 1.26 13.09 4.49
CA ARG A 28 2.61 13.39 4.96
C ARG A 28 3.60 12.25 4.72
N VAL A 29 3.14 11.08 4.29
CA VAL A 29 3.99 9.91 4.02
C VAL A 29 4.32 9.85 2.55
N SER A 30 5.53 9.37 2.23
CA SER A 30 5.94 9.09 0.86
C SER A 30 6.65 7.76 0.77
N VAL A 31 6.57 7.13 -0.40
CA VAL A 31 7.32 5.91 -0.70
C VAL A 31 8.82 6.18 -0.53
N GLY A 32 9.54 5.25 0.09
CA GLY A 32 10.97 5.32 0.35
C GLY A 32 11.35 5.92 1.71
N MET A 33 10.41 6.56 2.42
CA MET A 33 10.62 7.06 3.79
C MET A 33 11.07 5.93 4.71
N SER A 34 11.98 6.24 5.64
CA SER A 34 12.38 5.25 6.65
C SER A 34 11.23 4.95 7.60
N ARG A 35 11.22 3.74 8.17
CA ARG A 35 10.27 3.34 9.21
C ARG A 35 10.17 4.36 10.35
N ASP A 36 11.31 4.84 10.84
CA ASP A 36 11.35 5.79 11.97
C ASP A 36 10.83 7.17 11.59
N GLU A 37 11.07 7.60 10.34
CA GLU A 37 10.50 8.83 9.80
C GLU A 37 8.98 8.76 9.70
N VAL A 38 8.43 7.63 9.25
CA VAL A 38 6.97 7.41 9.22
C VAL A 38 6.38 7.51 10.63
N ILE A 39 6.99 6.83 11.60
CA ILE A 39 6.54 6.87 13.01
C ILE A 39 6.65 8.27 13.59
N ARG A 40 7.69 9.03 13.24
CA ARG A 40 7.85 10.42 13.67
C ARG A 40 6.76 11.33 13.09
N LEU A 41 6.32 11.07 11.86
CA LEU A 41 5.29 11.87 11.18
C LEU A 41 3.88 11.53 11.65
N LEU A 42 3.56 10.23 11.73
CA LEU A 42 2.22 9.72 12.04
C LEU A 42 1.99 9.43 13.54
N GLY A 43 3.06 9.38 14.32
CA GLY A 43 3.02 8.90 15.69
C GLY A 43 3.16 7.38 15.80
N LYS A 44 2.99 6.89 17.03
CA LYS A 44 3.11 5.46 17.35
C LYS A 44 1.95 4.69 16.70
N PRO A 45 2.23 3.63 15.92
CA PRO A 45 1.17 2.80 15.36
C PRO A 45 0.38 2.10 16.47
N THR A 46 -0.91 1.85 16.21
CA THR A 46 -1.78 1.09 17.10
C THR A 46 -1.31 -0.36 17.18
N ARG A 47 -0.85 -0.92 16.07
CA ARG A 47 -0.32 -2.28 15.99
C ARG A 47 0.78 -2.37 14.96
N VAL A 48 1.62 -3.39 15.11
CA VAL A 48 2.64 -3.75 14.13
C VAL A 48 2.49 -5.23 13.83
N ALA A 49 2.32 -5.57 12.55
CA ALA A 49 2.32 -6.96 12.08
C ALA A 49 3.54 -7.18 11.18
N VAL A 50 4.22 -8.32 11.33
CA VAL A 50 5.41 -8.65 10.53
C VAL A 50 5.27 -10.05 9.97
N HIS A 51 5.49 -10.19 8.67
CA HIS A 51 5.49 -11.48 7.99
C HIS A 51 6.44 -11.46 6.77
N SER A 52 7.32 -12.45 6.67
CA SER A 52 8.21 -12.65 5.51
C SER A 52 9.02 -11.39 5.10
N GLY A 53 9.56 -10.67 6.09
CA GLY A 53 10.34 -9.44 5.85
C GLY A 53 9.52 -8.20 5.49
N VAL A 54 8.18 -8.32 5.49
CA VAL A 54 7.25 -7.20 5.34
C VAL A 54 6.71 -6.83 6.71
N GLU A 55 6.76 -5.55 7.04
CA GLU A 55 6.16 -4.99 8.25
C GLU A 55 4.97 -4.10 7.88
N TYR A 56 3.89 -4.18 8.65
CA TYR A 56 2.70 -3.35 8.51
C TYR A 56 2.54 -2.53 9.79
N LEU A 57 2.67 -1.22 9.65
CA LEU A 57 2.33 -0.27 10.70
C LEU A 57 0.84 0.02 10.59
N GLU A 58 0.06 -0.44 11.55
CA GLU A 58 -1.40 -0.29 11.55
C GLU A 58 -1.82 0.88 12.45
N TYR A 59 -2.62 1.76 11.88
CA TYR A 59 -3.10 2.98 12.50
C TYR A 59 -4.64 2.97 12.56
N GLU A 60 -5.15 3.23 13.75
CA GLU A 60 -6.59 3.46 13.97
C GLU A 60 -6.90 4.90 13.58
N SER A 61 -7.85 5.07 12.66
CA SER A 61 -8.33 6.37 12.22
C SER A 61 -9.85 6.40 12.20
N PHE A 62 -10.41 7.59 12.25
CA PHE A 62 -11.85 7.81 12.25
C PHE A 62 -12.20 8.79 11.14
N GLU A 63 -13.22 8.46 10.37
CA GLU A 63 -13.69 9.39 9.36
C GLU A 63 -14.49 10.52 10.02
N ASN A 64 -14.12 11.76 9.74
CA ASN A 64 -14.82 12.95 10.26
C ASN A 64 -16.19 13.17 9.59
N SER A 65 -16.59 12.33 8.62
CA SER A 65 -17.84 12.40 7.84
C SER A 65 -19.12 12.11 8.65
N GLY A 66 -19.01 11.91 9.95
CA GLY A 66 -20.14 11.77 10.85
C GLY A 66 -20.35 10.34 11.33
N TRP A 67 -21.15 10.23 12.39
CA TRP A 67 -21.58 8.97 12.96
C TRP A 67 -22.34 8.16 11.91
N ASP A 68 -22.17 6.84 11.91
CA ASP A 68 -23.02 5.95 11.10
C ASP A 68 -24.50 6.09 11.50
N TRP A 69 -25.40 5.48 10.73
CA TRP A 69 -26.84 5.48 11.02
C TRP A 69 -27.21 4.86 12.39
N LYS A 70 -26.26 4.21 13.08
CA LYS A 70 -26.41 3.65 14.42
C LYS A 70 -25.75 4.53 15.51
N GLY A 71 -25.28 5.73 15.17
CA GLY A 71 -24.63 6.62 16.12
C GLY A 71 -23.23 6.12 16.55
N LYS A 72 -22.51 5.37 15.70
CA LYS A 72 -21.13 4.95 15.93
C LYS A 72 -20.16 5.71 15.03
N ARG A 73 -19.02 6.13 15.57
CA ARG A 73 -17.99 6.83 14.78
C ARG A 73 -17.47 5.87 13.71
N ASN A 74 -17.43 6.33 12.45
CA ASN A 74 -16.90 5.56 11.34
C ASN A 74 -15.40 5.29 11.58
N PHE A 75 -15.10 4.06 11.94
CA PHE A 75 -13.77 3.59 12.27
C PHE A 75 -13.14 2.91 11.06
N GLN A 76 -11.86 3.19 10.82
CA GLN A 76 -11.12 2.61 9.72
C GLN A 76 -9.67 2.30 10.09
N TRP A 77 -9.15 1.23 9.48
CA TRP A 77 -7.73 0.89 9.56
C TRP A 77 -6.98 1.53 8.39
N MET A 78 -5.96 2.30 8.75
CA MET A 78 -4.96 2.80 7.82
C MET A 78 -3.66 2.03 8.06
N PHE A 79 -2.86 1.86 7.03
CA PHE A 79 -1.62 1.11 7.16
C PHE A 79 -0.50 1.69 6.30
N VAL A 80 0.72 1.43 6.76
CA VAL A 80 1.95 1.66 6.01
C VAL A 80 2.69 0.33 5.94
N ARG A 81 2.94 -0.14 4.72
CA ARG A 81 3.75 -1.33 4.44
C ARG A 81 5.22 -0.92 4.35
N ILE A 82 6.05 -1.59 5.10
CA ILE A 82 7.49 -1.40 5.19
C ILE A 82 8.17 -2.64 4.60
N ILE A 83 9.11 -2.42 3.69
CA ILE A 83 10.01 -3.46 3.15
C ILE A 83 11.43 -2.91 3.24
N ASN A 84 12.36 -3.73 3.74
CA ASN A 84 13.76 -3.32 3.91
C ASN A 84 13.91 -1.99 4.68
N GLY A 85 13.07 -1.79 5.70
CA GLY A 85 13.08 -0.59 6.56
C GLY A 85 12.52 0.69 5.91
N LYS A 86 11.92 0.59 4.72
CA LYS A 86 11.37 1.73 3.98
C LYS A 86 9.89 1.55 3.65
N ALA A 87 9.13 2.64 3.66
CA ALA A 87 7.75 2.67 3.20
C ALA A 87 7.66 2.27 1.72
N GLU A 88 6.92 1.21 1.43
CA GLU A 88 6.68 0.73 0.08
C GLU A 88 5.27 1.12 -0.40
N SER A 89 4.27 1.06 0.48
CA SER A 89 2.89 1.45 0.19
C SER A 89 2.14 1.89 1.45
N PHE A 90 1.10 2.71 1.32
CA PHE A 90 0.30 3.20 2.45
C PHE A 90 -1.11 3.64 2.05
N GLY A 91 -2.13 3.30 2.86
CA GLY A 91 -3.54 3.55 2.50
C GLY A 91 -4.55 2.85 3.41
N ARG A 92 -5.80 2.78 2.96
CA ARG A 92 -6.93 2.07 3.60
C ARG A 92 -7.02 0.62 3.12
N LYS A 93 -7.74 -0.20 3.90
CA LYS A 93 -8.01 -1.63 3.60
C LYS A 93 -8.91 -1.76 2.37
N GLY A 94 -8.31 -1.72 1.19
CA GLY A 94 -9.00 -1.76 -0.11
C GLY A 94 -8.30 -0.97 -1.20
N ASP A 95 -7.42 -0.01 -0.85
CA ASP A 95 -6.67 0.79 -1.82
C ASP A 95 -5.66 -0.05 -2.63
N PHE A 96 -5.30 -1.22 -2.11
CA PHE A 96 -4.33 -2.16 -2.67
C PHE A 96 -4.97 -3.35 -3.37
N ASP A 97 -6.23 -3.21 -3.75
CA ASP A 97 -6.92 -4.24 -4.52
C ASP A 97 -6.33 -4.34 -5.94
N THR A 98 -5.32 -5.20 -6.08
CA THR A 98 -4.64 -5.50 -7.35
C THR A 98 -5.53 -6.27 -8.34
N THR A 99 -6.78 -6.59 -7.98
CA THR A 99 -7.76 -7.17 -8.93
C THR A 99 -8.29 -6.13 -9.90
N LYS A 100 -8.06 -4.84 -9.64
CA LYS A 100 -8.29 -3.75 -10.59
C LYS A 100 -7.06 -3.59 -11.48
N ASN A 101 -7.25 -3.75 -12.79
CA ASN A 101 -6.18 -3.64 -13.78
C ASN A 101 -5.46 -2.27 -13.64
N PRO A 102 -4.16 -2.22 -13.29
CA PRO A 102 -3.42 -0.98 -13.11
C PRO A 102 -3.12 -0.24 -14.42
N THR A 103 -3.52 -0.81 -15.57
CA THR A 103 -3.32 -0.23 -16.90
C THR A 103 -4.37 0.85 -17.18
N MET A 104 -4.34 1.96 -16.43
CA MET A 104 -4.73 3.24 -17.01
C MET A 104 -3.47 3.84 -17.63
N ASP A 105 -3.29 3.60 -18.92
CA ASP A 105 -2.31 4.31 -19.76
C ASP A 105 -2.68 5.80 -19.80
N ILE A 106 -2.28 6.56 -18.78
CA ILE A 106 -2.29 8.02 -18.88
C ILE A 106 -1.03 8.39 -19.66
N ASN A 107 -1.17 8.43 -20.97
CA ASN A 107 -0.21 8.99 -21.90
C ASN A 107 -0.13 10.52 -21.69
N VAL A 108 0.37 10.97 -20.54
CA VAL A 108 0.77 12.36 -20.34
C VAL A 108 2.14 12.50 -21.00
N LYS A 109 2.15 13.08 -22.21
CA LYS A 109 3.37 13.64 -22.80
C LYS A 109 3.80 14.84 -21.97
N GLN A 110 4.41 14.61 -20.81
CA GLN A 110 5.19 15.61 -20.11
C GLN A 110 6.57 15.62 -20.73
N GLN A 111 6.75 16.47 -21.75
CA GLN A 111 8.10 16.92 -22.12
C GLN A 111 8.65 17.69 -20.93
N ILE A 112 9.54 17.06 -20.16
CA ILE A 112 10.38 17.75 -19.20
C ILE A 112 11.82 17.43 -19.59
N ASP A 113 12.42 18.40 -20.29
CA ASP A 113 13.86 18.54 -20.44
C ASP A 113 14.50 18.62 -19.05
N THR A 114 15.25 17.60 -18.62
CA THR A 114 16.46 17.85 -17.80
C THR A 114 17.44 16.69 -17.93
N ARG A 115 18.63 17.03 -18.44
CA ARG A 115 19.82 16.20 -18.50
C ARG A 115 20.24 15.72 -17.10
N VAL A 116 20.13 14.43 -16.83
CA VAL A 116 21.06 13.69 -15.97
C VAL A 116 21.22 12.32 -16.62
N THR A 117 22.45 11.99 -17.02
CA THR A 117 22.81 10.69 -17.58
C THR A 117 23.19 9.76 -16.44
N PRO A 118 22.48 8.65 -16.19
CA PRO A 118 23.08 7.44 -15.64
C PRO A 118 23.54 6.54 -16.79
N ALA A 119 24.61 5.79 -16.54
CA ALA A 119 25.22 4.81 -17.45
C ALA A 119 24.19 3.91 -18.17
N PRO A 120 24.51 3.39 -19.37
CA PRO A 120 23.54 2.68 -20.19
C PRO A 120 22.95 1.48 -19.42
N PRO A 121 21.63 1.44 -19.18
CA PRO A 121 21.00 0.19 -18.86
C PRO A 121 21.06 -0.68 -20.13
N THR A 122 21.60 -1.88 -19.99
CA THR A 122 21.46 -2.97 -20.97
C THR A 122 20.06 -2.93 -21.59
N PRO A 123 19.92 -2.99 -22.93
CA PRO A 123 18.63 -3.04 -23.58
C PRO A 123 17.89 -4.27 -23.06
N GLN A 124 16.90 -4.06 -22.18
CA GLN A 124 15.90 -5.07 -21.91
C GLN A 124 15.20 -5.31 -23.25
N PRO A 125 15.20 -6.54 -23.78
CA PRO A 125 14.46 -6.84 -24.99
C PRO A 125 13.01 -6.48 -24.73
N THR A 126 12.45 -5.58 -25.54
CA THR A 126 11.01 -5.54 -25.78
C THR A 126 10.54 -6.99 -25.90
N PRO A 127 9.56 -7.46 -25.12
CA PRO A 127 9.05 -8.82 -25.26
C PRO A 127 8.52 -8.97 -26.68
N GLN A 128 9.36 -9.50 -27.56
CA GLN A 128 8.98 -9.84 -28.91
C GLN A 128 7.90 -10.90 -28.76
N PHE A 129 6.74 -10.65 -29.34
CA PHE A 129 5.59 -11.53 -29.21
C PHE A 129 5.97 -12.88 -29.83
N ASP A 130 6.28 -13.85 -28.97
CA ASP A 130 6.62 -15.20 -29.38
C ASP A 130 5.33 -16.03 -29.41
N LEU A 131 4.81 -16.21 -30.63
CA LEU A 131 3.60 -16.99 -30.90
C LEU A 131 3.67 -18.39 -30.27
N LYS A 132 4.84 -19.03 -30.27
CA LYS A 132 4.99 -20.39 -29.74
C LYS A 132 4.79 -20.41 -28.22
N SER A 133 5.43 -19.49 -27.52
CA SER A 133 5.31 -19.35 -26.06
C SER A 133 3.88 -18.99 -25.63
N GLU A 134 3.17 -18.18 -26.42
CA GLU A 134 1.78 -17.80 -26.13
C GLU A 134 0.81 -18.98 -26.30
N LEU A 135 0.96 -19.77 -27.37
CA LEU A 135 0.13 -20.97 -27.59
C LEU A 135 0.34 -22.02 -26.49
N GLU A 136 1.58 -22.23 -26.03
CA GLU A 136 1.87 -23.17 -24.93
C GLU A 136 1.20 -22.73 -23.61
N LYS A 137 1.20 -21.42 -23.34
CA LYS A 137 0.54 -20.85 -22.16
C LYS A 137 -0.99 -21.05 -22.22
N LEU A 138 -1.59 -20.80 -23.38
CA LEU A 138 -3.03 -21.03 -23.60
C LEU A 138 -3.40 -22.50 -23.42
N GLN A 139 -2.55 -23.42 -23.90
CA GLN A 139 -2.79 -24.84 -23.75
C GLN A 139 -2.72 -25.28 -22.28
N LYS A 140 -1.72 -24.81 -21.53
CA LYS A 140 -1.63 -25.05 -20.08
C LYS A 140 -2.84 -24.50 -19.31
N MET A 141 -3.37 -23.35 -19.70
CA MET A 141 -4.59 -22.79 -19.10
C MET A 141 -5.82 -23.64 -19.37
N LYS A 142 -5.93 -24.20 -20.59
CA LYS A 142 -7.00 -25.11 -20.96
C LYS A 142 -6.93 -26.43 -20.20
N GLU A 143 -5.75 -27.04 -20.14
CA GLU A 143 -5.50 -28.29 -19.42
C GLU A 143 -5.70 -28.13 -17.91
N GLY A 144 -5.38 -26.96 -17.37
CA GLY A 144 -5.65 -26.60 -15.97
C GLY A 144 -7.10 -26.24 -15.66
N GLY A 145 -8.02 -26.28 -16.64
CA GLY A 145 -9.42 -25.89 -16.47
C GLY A 145 -9.63 -24.41 -16.12
N LEU A 146 -8.61 -23.57 -16.34
CA LEU A 146 -8.66 -22.11 -16.08
C LEU A 146 -9.45 -21.36 -17.16
N ILE A 147 -9.56 -21.96 -18.36
CA ILE A 147 -10.34 -21.44 -19.49
C ILE A 147 -11.12 -22.57 -20.14
N SER A 148 -12.29 -22.24 -20.68
CA SER A 148 -13.09 -23.16 -21.49
C SER A 148 -12.48 -23.38 -22.88
N GLU A 149 -12.88 -24.46 -23.56
CA GLU A 149 -12.44 -24.73 -24.94
C GLU A 149 -12.82 -23.58 -25.90
N ALA A 150 -13.97 -22.94 -25.70
CA ALA A 150 -14.40 -21.80 -26.51
C ALA A 150 -13.46 -20.58 -26.33
N GLU A 151 -13.08 -20.28 -25.08
CA GLU A 151 -12.14 -19.20 -24.77
C GLU A 151 -10.73 -19.50 -25.31
N TYR A 152 -10.31 -20.77 -25.24
CA TYR A 152 -9.05 -21.21 -25.82
C TYR A 152 -8.98 -20.94 -27.33
N GLN A 153 -10.03 -21.30 -28.09
CA GLN A 153 -10.06 -21.07 -29.54
C GLN A 153 -10.02 -19.59 -29.90
N GLN A 154 -10.73 -18.75 -29.15
CA GLN A 154 -10.75 -17.30 -29.38
C GLN A 154 -9.39 -16.66 -29.10
N LEU A 155 -8.73 -17.03 -28.01
CA LEU A 155 -7.40 -16.53 -27.65
C LEU A 155 -6.32 -17.01 -28.62
N ARG A 156 -6.40 -18.26 -29.06
CA ARG A 156 -5.52 -18.83 -30.08
C ARG A 156 -5.61 -18.06 -31.39
N GLN A 157 -6.82 -17.75 -31.84
CA GLN A 157 -7.03 -16.99 -33.08
C GLN A 157 -6.45 -15.57 -32.97
N ARG A 158 -6.67 -14.90 -31.83
CA ARG A 158 -6.12 -13.57 -31.55
C ARG A 158 -4.59 -13.56 -31.53
N ALA A 159 -3.96 -14.61 -30.98
CA ALA A 159 -2.51 -14.75 -31.00
C ALA A 159 -1.98 -14.93 -32.43
N LEU A 160 -2.64 -15.73 -33.27
CA LEU A 160 -2.29 -15.89 -34.68
C LEU A 160 -2.41 -14.59 -35.48
N ASP A 161 -3.45 -13.81 -35.24
CA ASP A 161 -3.65 -12.55 -35.96
C ASP A 161 -2.64 -11.49 -35.51
N LYS A 162 -2.25 -11.47 -34.24
CA LYS A 162 -1.17 -10.61 -33.73
C LYS A 162 0.22 -11.02 -34.26
N ALA A 163 0.43 -12.30 -34.57
CA ALA A 163 1.64 -12.78 -35.24
C ALA A 163 1.74 -12.30 -36.69
N LYS A 164 0.60 -12.14 -37.38
CA LYS A 164 0.56 -11.69 -38.80
C LYS A 164 0.76 -10.19 -38.97
N VAL A 165 0.53 -9.41 -37.92
CA VAL A 165 0.61 -7.93 -37.94
C VAL A 165 2.02 -7.42 -37.57
N GLN A 166 2.90 -8.31 -37.10
CA GLN A 166 4.34 -8.07 -36.98
C GLN A 166 5.07 -8.47 -38.26
#